data_AF-A0A6P7H8R6-F1
#
_entry.id   AF-A0A6P7H8R6-F1
#
_cell.length_a   1.000
_cell.length_b   1.000
_cell.length_c   1.000
_cell.angle_alpha   90.00
_cell.angle_beta   90.00
_cell.angle_gamma   90.00
#
_symmetry.space_group_name_H-M   'P 1'
#
loop_
_entity.id
_entity.type
_entity.pdbx_description
1 polymer ?
#
loop_
_entity_poly.entity_id
_entity_poly.type
_entity_poly.pdbx_seq_one_letter_code
_entity_poly.pdbx_strand_id
1 'polypeptide(L)'
;MESPLTIRQDMLMNSSLGNIFMSSGPLCVSTMFCLSSTLLSYGIFSRFEKRKLTLNHLVMLFVDRYLRLIPPLAVVLLFNVTWWRHIGSGPNWNRIVGKEYLNCRKNMWTNLMFLNNLIDPENMCTPTTWYVALDTQYFIMILLLLWYIKKHEKYMLHIVGGLLSTTLLITFYINYINKLEALNIPKA
;
A
#
# COMPACT_ATOMS: atom_id res chain seq x y z
N MET A 1 -35.06 -10.91 -9.96
CA MET A 1 -35.71 -9.58 -9.98
C MET A 1 -34.90 -8.69 -9.05
N GLU A 2 -33.90 -8.01 -9.59
CA GLU A 2 -33.00 -7.16 -8.81
C GLU A 2 -33.75 -5.91 -8.33
N SER A 3 -33.52 -5.50 -7.09
CA SER A 3 -34.22 -4.35 -6.50
C SER A 3 -33.82 -3.04 -7.19
N PRO A 4 -34.72 -2.06 -7.36
CA PRO A 4 -34.41 -0.78 -8.02
C PRO A 4 -33.33 0.05 -7.30
N LEU A 5 -33.00 -0.26 -6.04
CA LEU A 5 -31.91 0.36 -5.29
C LEU A 5 -30.52 -0.09 -5.77
N THR A 6 -30.38 -1.36 -6.14
CA THR A 6 -29.14 -1.95 -6.70
C THR A 6 -28.76 -1.27 -8.00
N ILE A 7 -29.73 -1.09 -8.90
CA ILE A 7 -29.56 -0.42 -10.20
C ILE A 7 -29.09 1.03 -10.04
N ARG A 8 -29.54 1.73 -8.99
CA ARG A 8 -29.13 3.12 -8.71
C ARG A 8 -27.72 3.23 -8.13
N GLN A 9 -27.29 2.27 -7.31
CA GLN A 9 -25.91 2.19 -6.83
C GLN A 9 -24.93 1.85 -7.96
N ASP A 10 -25.33 0.97 -8.88
CA ASP A 10 -24.54 0.63 -10.07
C ASP A 10 -24.45 1.82 -11.04
N MET A 11 -25.52 2.62 -11.17
CA MET A 11 -25.51 3.84 -12.00
C MET A 11 -24.63 4.97 -11.41
N LEU A 12 -24.54 5.09 -10.08
CA LEU A 12 -23.62 6.04 -9.42
C LEU A 12 -22.15 5.59 -9.54
N MET A 13 -21.88 4.28 -9.41
CA MET A 13 -20.57 3.68 -9.67
C MET A 13 -20.15 3.80 -11.14
N ASN A 14 -21.11 3.90 -12.06
CA ASN A 14 -20.86 4.10 -13.49
C ASN A 14 -20.79 5.59 -13.92
N SER A 15 -20.85 6.53 -12.97
CA SER A 15 -20.65 7.95 -13.27
C SER A 15 -19.17 8.25 -13.53
N SER A 16 -18.87 9.11 -14.51
CA SER A 16 -17.49 9.49 -14.86
C SER A 16 -16.70 9.99 -13.64
N LEU A 17 -17.37 10.71 -12.72
CA LEU A 17 -16.79 11.22 -11.48
C LEU A 17 -16.43 10.11 -10.47
N GLY A 18 -17.27 9.09 -10.31
CA GLY A 18 -17.00 7.96 -9.40
C GLY A 18 -15.78 7.15 -9.85
N ASN A 19 -15.67 6.89 -11.16
CA ASN A 19 -14.53 6.21 -11.75
C ASN A 19 -13.23 7.02 -11.64
N ILE A 20 -13.27 8.34 -11.84
CA ILE A 20 -12.12 9.22 -11.65
C ILE A 20 -11.65 9.19 -10.20
N PHE A 21 -12.57 9.27 -9.22
CA PHE A 21 -12.23 9.26 -7.80
C PHE A 21 -11.59 7.95 -7.36
N MET A 22 -12.15 6.80 -7.78
CA MET A 22 -11.59 5.48 -7.45
C MET A 22 -10.23 5.24 -8.13
N SER A 23 -10.04 5.73 -9.35
CA SER A 23 -8.76 5.63 -10.09
C SER A 23 -7.64 6.51 -9.49
N SER A 24 -8.01 7.59 -8.80
CA SER A 24 -7.03 8.55 -8.25
C SER A 24 -6.31 8.05 -6.98
N GLY A 25 -6.85 7.04 -6.28
CA GLY A 25 -6.33 6.56 -5.00
C GLY A 25 -4.84 6.15 -5.03
N PRO A 26 -4.40 5.27 -5.94
CA PRO A 26 -3.00 4.86 -6.05
C PRO A 26 -2.03 6.03 -6.32
N LEU A 27 -2.49 7.06 -7.04
CA LEU A 27 -1.68 8.23 -7.34
C LEU A 27 -1.37 9.01 -6.05
N CYS A 28 -2.39 9.23 -5.21
CA CYS A 28 -2.22 9.87 -3.91
C CYS A 28 -1.25 9.09 -3.01
N VAL A 29 -1.43 7.78 -2.91
CA VAL A 29 -0.56 6.91 -2.10
C VAL A 29 0.90 6.99 -2.55
N SER A 30 1.15 7.03 -3.87
CA SER A 30 2.50 7.17 -4.42
C SER A 30 3.19 8.46 -3.96
N THR A 31 2.47 9.58 -3.91
CA THR A 31 3.04 10.84 -3.40
C THR A 31 3.37 10.77 -1.91
N MET A 32 2.54 10.11 -1.10
CA MET A 32 2.80 9.94 0.33
C MET A 32 4.03 9.06 0.59
N PHE A 33 4.24 8.03 -0.24
CA PHE A 33 5.45 7.21 -0.18
C PHE A 33 6.70 8.02 -0.54
N CYS A 34 6.64 8.85 -1.59
CA CYS A 34 7.75 9.74 -1.93
C CYS A 34 8.11 10.69 -0.78
N LEU A 35 7.11 11.35 -0.18
CA LEU A 35 7.33 12.25 0.95
C LEU A 35 7.93 11.53 2.16
N SER A 36 7.39 10.37 2.52
CA SER A 36 7.87 9.55 3.64
C SER A 36 9.32 9.08 3.43
N SER A 37 9.67 8.70 2.21
CA SER A 37 11.00 8.22 1.82
C SER A 37 12.04 9.33 1.88
N THR A 38 11.70 10.53 1.39
CA THR A 38 12.56 11.71 1.44
C THR A 38 12.82 12.13 2.87
N LEU A 39 11.78 12.17 3.71
CA LEU A 39 11.89 12.51 5.13
C LEU A 39 12.79 11.51 5.87
N LEU A 40 12.60 10.21 5.62
CA LEU A 40 13.43 9.16 6.21
C LEU A 40 14.90 9.30 5.80
N SER A 41 15.15 9.54 4.51
CA SER A 41 16.49 9.72 3.98
C SER A 41 17.17 10.92 4.65
N TYR A 42 16.49 12.08 4.68
CA TYR A 42 17.00 13.28 5.34
C TYR A 42 17.30 13.05 6.83
N GLY A 43 16.39 12.40 7.56
CA GLY A 43 16.56 12.09 8.98
C GLY A 43 17.76 11.17 9.24
N ILE A 44 17.98 10.16 8.40
CA ILE A 44 19.11 9.24 8.52
C ILE A 44 20.43 9.94 8.17
N PHE A 45 20.49 10.69 7.07
CA PHE A 45 21.71 11.41 6.68
C PHE A 45 22.10 12.47 7.72
N SER A 46 21.13 13.19 8.29
CA SER A 46 21.37 14.15 9.36
C SER A 46 21.86 13.49 10.66
N ARG A 47 21.26 12.37 11.07
CA ARG A 47 21.60 11.69 12.33
C ARG A 47 22.92 10.90 12.26
N PHE A 48 23.28 10.41 11.08
CA PHE A 48 24.46 9.58 10.83
C PHE A 48 25.49 10.25 9.92
N GLU A 49 25.55 11.59 9.91
CA GLU A 49 26.56 12.32 9.14
C GLU A 49 27.98 11.90 9.56
N LYS A 50 28.23 11.89 10.87
CA LYS A 50 29.54 11.59 11.48
C LYS A 50 29.67 10.17 12.05
N ARG A 51 28.60 9.35 11.96
CA ARG A 51 28.55 7.99 12.55
C ARG A 51 28.33 6.95 11.47
N LYS A 52 28.95 5.78 11.62
CA LYS A 52 28.67 4.63 10.74
C LYS A 52 27.27 4.10 11.02
N LEU A 53 26.52 3.84 9.94
CA LEU A 53 25.20 3.21 10.03
C LEU A 53 25.37 1.69 10.16
N THR A 54 24.94 1.13 11.28
CA THR A 54 25.03 -0.32 11.58
C THR A 54 23.68 -0.99 11.39
N LEU A 55 23.66 -2.28 11.03
CA LEU A 55 22.44 -3.07 10.91
C LEU A 55 21.58 -3.05 12.18
N ASN A 56 22.18 -3.05 13.37
CA ASN A 56 21.45 -2.96 14.64
C ASN A 56 20.59 -1.68 14.74
N HIS A 57 21.09 -0.55 14.21
CA HIS A 57 20.32 0.69 14.18
C HIS A 57 19.12 0.58 13.23
N LEU A 58 19.26 -0.12 12.10
CA LEU A 58 18.15 -0.38 11.18
C LEU A 58 17.06 -1.23 11.84
N VAL A 59 17.47 -2.30 12.53
CA VAL A 59 16.54 -3.18 13.24
C VAL A 59 15.80 -2.40 14.34
N MET A 60 16.50 -1.54 15.08
CA MET A 60 15.86 -0.71 16.11
C MET A 60 14.81 0.24 15.51
N LEU A 61 15.14 0.93 14.42
CA LEU A 61 14.19 1.79 13.70
C LEU A 61 12.98 1.02 13.17
N PHE A 62 13.20 -0.21 12.70
CA PHE A 62 12.12 -1.09 12.26
C PHE A 62 11.23 -1.53 13.41
N VAL A 63 11.80 -1.97 14.52
CA VAL A 63 11.05 -2.40 15.71
C VAL A 63 10.23 -1.26 16.29
N ASP A 64 10.80 -0.06 16.43
CA ASP A 64 10.06 1.12 16.91
C ASP A 64 8.85 1.43 16.03
N ARG A 65 9.00 1.31 14.70
CA ARG A 65 7.89 1.49 13.76
C ARG A 65 6.86 0.38 13.87
N TYR A 66 7.32 -0.88 13.94
CA TYR A 66 6.48 -2.08 14.03
C TYR A 66 5.60 -2.04 15.28
N LEU A 67 6.19 -1.72 16.44
CA LEU A 67 5.49 -1.58 17.71
C LEU A 67 4.49 -0.42 17.74
N ARG A 68 4.74 0.66 16.99
CA ARG A 68 3.81 1.79 16.87
C ARG A 68 2.62 1.47 15.97
N LEU A 69 2.83 0.72 14.89
CA LEU A 69 1.82 0.50 13.84
C LEU A 69 0.90 -0.69 14.10
N ILE A 70 1.39 -1.72 14.78
CA ILE A 70 0.61 -2.95 15.02
C ILE A 70 -0.56 -2.75 15.97
N PRO A 71 -0.44 -2.06 17.12
CA PRO A 71 -1.57 -1.92 18.03
C PRO A 71 -2.82 -1.34 17.35
N PRO A 72 -2.74 -0.23 16.59
CA PRO A 72 -3.93 0.27 15.89
C PRO A 72 -4.38 -0.67 14.77
N LEU A 73 -3.47 -1.30 14.03
CA LEU A 73 -3.84 -2.25 12.97
C LEU A 73 -4.56 -3.48 13.53
N ALA A 74 -4.08 -4.02 14.65
CA ALA A 74 -4.69 -5.16 15.31
C ALA A 74 -6.11 -4.84 15.79
N VAL A 75 -6.34 -3.64 16.35
CA VAL A 75 -7.69 -3.19 16.73
C VAL A 75 -8.61 -3.11 15.52
N VAL A 76 -8.14 -2.53 14.41
CA VAL A 76 -8.93 -2.44 13.16
C VAL A 76 -9.24 -3.84 12.61
N LEU A 77 -8.28 -4.75 12.60
CA LEU A 77 -8.48 -6.12 12.12
C LEU A 77 -9.46 -6.89 13.01
N LEU A 78 -9.34 -6.80 14.33
CA LEU A 78 -10.27 -7.42 15.27
C LEU A 78 -11.68 -6.86 15.11
N PHE A 79 -11.82 -5.55 14.91
CA PHE A 79 -13.08 -4.92 14.60
C PHE A 79 -13.70 -5.46 13.30
N ASN A 80 -12.87 -5.64 12.26
CA ASN A 80 -13.30 -6.22 10.99
C ASN A 80 -13.79 -7.68 11.13
N VAL A 81 -13.13 -8.48 11.96
CA VAL A 81 -13.52 -9.88 12.19
C VAL A 81 -14.75 -10.02 13.10
N THR A 82 -15.04 -9.05 13.99
CA THR A 82 -16.11 -9.21 14.99
C THR A 82 -17.33 -8.33 14.72
N TRP A 83 -17.11 -7.03 14.61
CA TRP A 83 -18.18 -6.03 14.61
C TRP A 83 -18.69 -5.72 13.21
N TRP A 84 -17.81 -5.73 12.20
CA TRP A 84 -18.10 -5.29 10.83
C TRP A 84 -19.36 -5.92 10.23
N ARG A 85 -19.59 -7.22 10.47
CA ARG A 85 -20.80 -7.91 9.98
C ARG A 85 -22.10 -7.37 10.58
N HIS A 86 -22.08 -6.85 11.80
CA HIS A 86 -23.27 -6.50 12.59
C HIS A 86 -23.65 -5.01 12.50
N ILE A 87 -22.81 -4.15 11.92
CA ILE A 87 -23.05 -2.70 11.86
C ILE A 87 -24.20 -2.33 10.92
N GLY A 88 -24.39 -3.10 9.85
CA GLY A 88 -25.32 -2.77 8.79
C GLY A 88 -26.26 -3.92 8.45
N SER A 89 -27.39 -3.55 7.83
CA SER A 89 -28.37 -4.48 7.28
C SER A 89 -28.81 -3.95 5.92
N GLY A 90 -28.55 -4.72 4.86
CA GLY A 90 -28.94 -4.36 3.50
C GLY A 90 -28.84 -5.55 2.53
N PRO A 91 -29.55 -5.52 1.39
CA PRO A 91 -29.61 -6.64 0.46
C PRO A 91 -28.24 -7.02 -0.13
N ASN A 92 -27.35 -6.05 -0.36
CA ASN A 92 -25.97 -6.27 -0.80
C ASN A 92 -24.96 -6.39 0.36
N TRP A 93 -25.38 -6.17 1.62
CA TRP A 93 -24.48 -6.17 2.78
C TRP A 93 -23.78 -7.51 2.96
N ASN A 94 -24.53 -8.61 2.91
CA ASN A 94 -23.96 -9.96 3.02
C ASN A 94 -23.02 -10.32 1.87
N ARG A 95 -23.24 -9.78 0.66
CA ARG A 95 -22.39 -10.05 -0.50
C ARG A 95 -21.03 -9.36 -0.39
N ILE A 96 -21.03 -8.11 0.06
CA ILE A 96 -19.81 -7.28 0.16
C ILE A 96 -19.11 -7.56 1.49
N VAL A 97 -19.78 -7.28 2.62
CA VAL A 97 -19.22 -7.38 3.97
C VAL A 97 -19.05 -8.84 4.40
N GLY A 98 -19.93 -9.74 3.98
CA GLY A 98 -19.81 -11.16 4.31
C GLY A 98 -18.55 -11.79 3.70
N LYS A 99 -18.18 -11.40 2.47
CA LYS A 99 -16.94 -11.85 1.82
C LYS A 99 -15.71 -11.28 2.52
N GLU A 100 -15.70 -9.98 2.83
CA GLU A 100 -14.59 -9.34 3.57
C GLU A 100 -14.39 -9.97 4.94
N TYR A 101 -15.47 -10.21 5.69
CA TYR A 101 -15.41 -10.88 6.99
C TYR A 101 -14.79 -12.29 6.91
N LEU A 102 -15.18 -13.11 5.93
CA LEU A 102 -14.63 -14.46 5.75
C LEU A 102 -13.15 -14.41 5.38
N ASN A 103 -12.78 -13.52 4.46
CA ASN A 103 -11.39 -13.31 4.06
C ASN A 103 -10.56 -12.81 5.25
N CYS A 104 -11.11 -11.90 6.05
CA CYS A 104 -10.42 -11.39 7.22
C CYS A 104 -10.21 -12.47 8.28
N ARG A 105 -11.22 -13.32 8.55
CA ARG A 105 -11.09 -14.43 9.50
C ARG A 105 -9.99 -15.43 9.07
N LYS A 106 -9.82 -15.66 7.78
CA LYS A 106 -8.78 -16.56 7.24
C LYS A 106 -7.39 -15.91 7.21
N ASN A 107 -7.32 -14.65 6.78
CA ASN A 107 -6.07 -13.96 6.41
C ASN A 107 -5.72 -12.80 7.35
N MET A 108 -6.27 -12.74 8.57
CA MET A 108 -5.92 -11.70 9.56
C MET A 108 -4.41 -11.72 9.87
N TRP A 109 -3.83 -12.90 10.00
CA TRP A 109 -2.43 -13.10 10.35
C TRP A 109 -1.47 -12.54 9.27
N THR A 110 -1.83 -12.66 7.98
CA THR A 110 -1.00 -12.11 6.90
C THR A 110 -1.02 -10.58 6.91
N ASN A 111 -2.15 -9.97 7.30
CA ASN A 111 -2.25 -8.52 7.46
C ASN A 111 -1.43 -8.03 8.67
N LEU A 112 -1.41 -8.77 9.79
CA LEU A 112 -0.57 -8.44 10.96
C LEU A 112 0.93 -8.49 10.66
N MET A 113 1.35 -9.41 9.79
CA MET A 113 2.74 -9.52 9.35
C MET A 113 3.07 -8.67 8.11
N PHE A 114 2.11 -7.87 7.61
CA PHE A 114 2.27 -7.05 6.39
C PHE A 114 2.64 -7.85 5.13
N LEU A 115 2.19 -9.10 5.05
CA LEU A 115 2.42 -10.03 3.93
C LEU A 115 1.17 -10.26 3.07
N ASN A 116 0.09 -9.53 3.34
CA ASN A 116 -1.18 -9.67 2.62
C ASN A 116 -1.05 -9.46 1.11
N ASN A 117 -0.19 -8.54 0.66
CA ASN A 117 0.03 -8.29 -0.77
C ASN A 117 0.86 -9.39 -1.47
N LEU A 118 1.59 -10.21 -0.71
CA LEU A 118 2.52 -11.21 -1.26
C LEU A 118 1.90 -12.61 -1.32
N ILE A 119 1.07 -12.95 -0.32
CA ILE A 119 0.52 -14.30 -0.16
C ILE A 119 -0.82 -14.43 -0.90
N ASP A 120 -1.77 -13.54 -0.60
CA ASP A 120 -3.15 -13.63 -1.10
C ASP A 120 -3.65 -12.23 -1.49
N PRO A 121 -3.14 -11.62 -2.58
CA PRO A 121 -3.55 -10.28 -2.99
C PRO A 121 -5.04 -10.21 -3.34
N GLU A 122 -5.64 -11.29 -3.83
CA GLU A 122 -7.07 -11.32 -4.17
C GLU A 122 -7.99 -11.46 -2.94
N ASN A 123 -7.47 -12.00 -1.84
CA ASN A 123 -8.24 -12.34 -0.64
C ASN A 123 -7.70 -11.62 0.61
N MET A 124 -7.46 -10.33 0.48
CA MET A 124 -7.11 -9.46 1.62
C MET A 124 -8.31 -9.21 2.55
N CYS A 125 -8.03 -8.94 3.84
CA CYS A 125 -9.05 -8.70 4.87
C CYS A 125 -9.90 -7.46 4.54
N THR A 126 -9.22 -6.36 4.23
CA THR A 126 -9.84 -5.10 3.82
C THR A 126 -8.99 -4.53 2.70
N PRO A 127 -9.57 -3.98 1.62
CA PRO A 127 -8.79 -3.35 0.57
C PRO A 127 -7.77 -2.37 1.15
N THR A 128 -8.18 -1.49 2.07
CA THR A 128 -7.33 -0.47 2.68
C THR A 128 -6.05 -0.98 3.36
N THR A 129 -5.91 -2.25 3.74
CA THR A 129 -4.66 -2.75 4.33
C THR A 129 -3.54 -2.90 3.29
N TRP A 130 -3.86 -2.85 1.99
CA TRP A 130 -2.90 -2.96 0.90
C TRP A 130 -1.76 -1.95 1.02
N TYR A 131 -2.09 -0.66 1.23
CA TYR A 131 -1.10 0.41 1.24
C TYR A 131 -0.27 0.40 2.53
N VAL A 132 -0.85 -0.01 3.65
CA VAL A 132 -0.14 -0.12 4.94
C VAL A 132 0.95 -1.18 4.84
N ALA A 133 0.64 -2.30 4.21
CA ALA A 133 1.64 -3.34 3.97
C ALA A 133 2.74 -2.86 3.03
N LEU A 134 2.40 -2.21 1.92
CA LEU A 134 3.41 -1.62 1.03
C LEU A 134 4.29 -0.57 1.73
N ASP A 135 3.72 0.29 2.57
CA ASP A 135 4.44 1.30 3.33
C ASP A 135 5.52 0.68 4.23
N THR A 136 5.19 -0.40 4.94
CA THR A 136 6.17 -1.12 5.77
C THR A 136 7.24 -1.84 4.94
N GLN A 137 6.87 -2.41 3.80
CA GLN A 137 7.81 -3.08 2.89
C GLN A 137 8.78 -2.06 2.26
N TYR A 138 8.27 -0.94 1.75
CA TYR A 138 9.10 0.14 1.22
C TYR A 138 9.99 0.74 2.28
N PHE A 139 9.52 0.87 3.52
CA PHE A 139 10.36 1.32 4.62
C PHE A 139 11.60 0.44 4.81
N ILE A 140 11.43 -0.89 4.84
CA ILE A 140 12.56 -1.83 4.94
C ILE A 140 13.49 -1.69 3.74
N MET A 141 12.94 -1.64 2.53
CA MET A 141 13.72 -1.50 1.29
C MET A 141 14.55 -0.22 1.27
N ILE A 142 13.97 0.90 1.72
CA ILE A 142 14.66 2.20 1.78
C ILE A 142 15.73 2.18 2.88
N LEU A 143 15.47 1.59 4.05
CA LEU A 143 16.49 1.44 5.09
C LEU A 143 17.72 0.67 4.60
N LEU A 144 17.49 -0.43 3.87
CA LEU A 144 18.57 -1.22 3.26
C LEU A 144 19.30 -0.45 2.17
N LEU A 145 18.55 0.26 1.32
CA LEU A 145 19.12 1.11 0.27
C LEU A 145 19.99 2.23 0.86
N LEU A 146 19.52 2.91 1.91
CA LEU A 146 20.26 3.97 2.59
C LEU A 146 21.51 3.43 3.28
N TRP A 147 21.45 2.24 3.88
CA TRP A 147 22.62 1.56 4.42
C TRP A 147 23.66 1.25 3.35
N TYR A 148 23.22 0.75 2.19
CA TYR A 148 24.09 0.49 1.06
C TYR A 148 24.72 1.77 0.49
N ILE A 149 23.92 2.84 0.31
CA ILE A 149 24.38 4.14 -0.16
C ILE A 149 25.40 4.75 0.82
N LYS A 150 25.13 4.68 2.13
CA LYS A 150 26.05 5.21 3.16
C LYS A 150 27.40 4.47 3.17
N LYS A 151 27.42 3.19 2.78
CA LYS A 151 28.66 2.42 2.59
C LYS A 151 29.40 2.82 1.31
N HIS A 152 28.68 3.24 0.27
CA HIS A 152 29.19 3.56 -1.06
C HIS A 152 28.84 4.99 -1.50
N GLU A 153 29.13 5.99 -0.66
CA GLU A 153 28.67 7.38 -0.86
C GLU A 153 29.11 7.96 -2.23
N LYS A 154 30.29 7.56 -2.72
CA LYS A 154 30.82 7.98 -4.03
C LYS A 154 29.93 7.57 -5.21
N TYR A 155 29.17 6.48 -5.07
CA TYR A 155 28.32 5.93 -6.13
C TYR A 155 26.84 6.26 -5.95
N MET A 156 26.49 7.13 -4.99
CA MET A 156 25.10 7.46 -4.67
C MET A 156 24.29 7.89 -5.91
N LEU A 157 24.82 8.83 -6.70
CA LEU A 157 24.15 9.32 -7.91
C LEU A 157 23.94 8.22 -8.95
N HIS A 158 24.90 7.31 -9.11
CA HIS A 158 24.78 6.18 -10.03
C HIS A 158 23.74 5.16 -9.55
N ILE A 159 23.71 4.88 -8.24
CA ILE A 159 22.74 3.96 -7.64
C ILE A 159 21.32 4.52 -7.79
N VAL A 160 21.10 5.78 -7.42
CA VAL A 160 19.79 6.43 -7.51
C VAL A 160 19.37 6.62 -8.97
N GLY A 161 20.27 7.11 -9.83
CA GLY A 161 20.00 7.28 -11.26
C GLY A 161 19.69 5.96 -11.95
N GLY A 162 20.40 4.89 -11.60
CA GLY A 162 20.12 3.53 -12.09
C GLY A 162 18.76 3.01 -11.64
N LEU A 163 18.39 3.22 -10.37
CA LEU A 163 17.07 2.81 -9.85
C LEU A 163 15.91 3.58 -10.51
N LEU A 164 16.08 4.88 -10.73
CA LEU A 164 15.10 5.70 -11.43
C LEU A 164 14.96 5.27 -12.90
N SER A 165 16.08 5.09 -13.59
CA SER A 165 16.09 4.65 -14.99
C SER A 165 15.43 3.28 -15.16
N THR A 166 15.77 2.32 -14.31
CA THR A 166 15.17 0.97 -14.35
C THR A 166 13.66 1.03 -14.08
N THR A 167 13.19 1.84 -13.14
CA THR A 167 11.76 1.99 -12.86
C THR A 167 11.01 2.59 -14.06
N LEU A 168 11.59 3.60 -14.72
CA LEU A 168 11.02 4.20 -15.93
C LEU A 168 10.96 3.20 -17.08
N LEU A 169 12.03 2.42 -17.30
CA LEU A 169 12.09 1.41 -18.35
C LEU A 169 11.09 0.27 -18.11
N ILE A 170 10.97 -0.23 -16.87
CA ILE A 170 10.00 -1.26 -16.51
C ILE A 170 8.57 -0.73 -16.73
N THR A 171 8.29 0.49 -16.28
CA THR A 171 6.97 1.10 -16.46
C THR A 171 6.64 1.27 -17.94
N PHE A 172 7.59 1.78 -18.74
CA PHE A 172 7.43 1.91 -20.18
C PHE A 172 7.17 0.55 -20.86
N TYR A 173 7.95 -0.47 -20.50
CA TYR A 173 7.83 -1.82 -21.04
C TYR A 173 6.46 -2.45 -20.75
N ILE A 174 6.00 -2.36 -19.50
CA ILE A 174 4.69 -2.88 -19.07
C ILE A 174 3.57 -2.14 -19.80
N ASN A 175 3.64 -0.81 -19.92
CA ASN A 175 2.63 -0.04 -20.63
C ASN A 175 2.59 -0.38 -22.13
N TYR A 176 3.76 -0.59 -22.74
CA TYR A 176 3.88 -0.94 -24.15
C TYR A 176 3.24 -2.29 -24.47
N ILE A 177 3.52 -3.33 -23.67
CA ILE A 177 2.97 -4.68 -23.88
C ILE A 177 1.46 -4.71 -23.60
N ASN A 178 1.04 -4.11 -22.49
CA ASN A 178 -0.35 -4.19 -22.06
C ASN A 178 -1.26 -3.18 -22.78
N LYS A 179 -0.71 -2.35 -23.68
CA LYS A 179 -1.43 -1.30 -24.43
C LYS A 179 -2.32 -0.45 -23.51
N LEU A 180 -1.80 -0.10 -22.33
CA LEU A 180 -2.54 0.64 -21.33
C LEU A 180 -2.75 2.08 -21.80
N GLU A 181 -3.99 2.55 -21.74
CA GLU A 181 -4.32 3.95 -22.04
C GLU A 181 -3.82 4.84 -20.89
N ALA A 182 -3.23 5.99 -21.22
CA ALA A 182 -2.63 6.91 -20.24
C ALA A 182 -3.66 7.51 -19.26
N LEU A 183 -4.96 7.46 -19.59
CA LEU A 183 -6.07 7.91 -18.76
C LEU A 183 -7.26 6.98 -19.00
N ASN A 184 -7.73 6.30 -17.96
CA ASN A 184 -8.90 5.42 -18.02
C ASN A 184 -10.19 6.27 -18.05
N ILE A 185 -10.38 7.04 -19.12
CA ILE A 185 -11.61 7.80 -19.38
C ILE A 185 -12.59 6.79 -19.99
N PRO A 186 -13.78 6.57 -19.41
CA PRO A 186 -14.79 5.77 -20.08
C PRO A 186 -15.08 6.41 -21.44
N LYS A 187 -14.82 5.67 -22.52
CA LYS A 187 -15.19 6.10 -23.87
C LYS A 187 -16.72 6.27 -23.86
N ALA A 188 -17.15 7.50 -24.13
CA ALA A 188 -18.56 7.86 -24.24
C ALA A 188 -19.25 7.08 -25.37
#